data_AF-A0A183UXA3-F1
#
_entry.id   AF-A0A183UXA3-F1
#
_cell.length_a   1.000
_cell.length_b   1.000
_cell.length_c   1.000
_cell.angle_alpha   90.00
_cell.angle_beta   90.00
_cell.angle_gamma   90.00
#
_symmetry.space_group_name_H-M   'P 1'
#
loop_
_entity.id
_entity.type
_entity.pdbx_description
1 polymer ?
#
loop_
_entity_poly.entity_id
_entity_poly.type
_entity_poly.pdbx_seq_one_letter_code
_entity_poly.pdbx_strand_id
1 'polypeptide(L)'
;LQILDGGPSGQPTQFATIGQQVYHKWTCDSETVDTFCAVVHSCFVDDGSGDKVEILNSDGCALDKYLLNNLEYPTDLMAGQEAHVYKYADRSQLFYQCQISITIKEPNSDCARPQCSEPQGFGAVKSAAPKTSAALRVLKKRAAKLDVNTLDVRTDISTLDIIGEPASLPPSLRHRSANAAYILPVIAGSSSHSAGLCMSTSGFAMISALIFALFAAATIIVIGFLRSPSKA
;
A
#
# COMPACT_ATOMS: atom_id res chain seq x y z
N LEU A 1 1.63 5.35 7.26
CA LEU A 1 2.99 5.68 6.78
C LEU A 1 2.84 6.59 5.56
N GLN A 2 3.55 7.72 5.56
CA GLN A 2 3.60 8.68 4.46
C GLN A 2 5.06 9.07 4.21
N ILE A 3 5.40 9.40 2.97
CA ILE A 3 6.71 9.98 2.62
C ILE A 3 6.48 11.46 2.29
N LEU A 4 7.21 12.32 2.98
CA LEU A 4 7.12 13.78 2.86
C LEU A 4 8.36 14.33 2.16
N ASP A 5 8.20 15.40 1.39
CA ASP A 5 9.31 16.10 0.75
C ASP A 5 10.15 16.89 1.77
N GLY A 6 11.45 16.63 1.82
CA GLY A 6 12.36 17.22 2.80
C GLY A 6 12.17 16.65 4.21
N GLY A 7 11.59 17.45 5.12
CA GLY A 7 11.53 17.18 6.57
C GLY A 7 10.14 16.83 7.11
N PRO A 8 9.95 16.81 8.45
CA PRO A 8 8.71 16.36 9.12
C PRO A 8 7.46 17.23 8.84
N SER A 9 7.66 18.46 8.38
CA SER A 9 6.61 19.41 7.96
C SER A 9 6.42 19.46 6.43
N GLY A 10 7.11 18.60 5.69
CA GLY A 10 7.01 18.47 4.24
C GLY A 10 5.62 18.07 3.76
N GLN A 11 5.36 18.30 2.48
CA GLN A 11 4.13 17.82 1.84
C GLN A 11 4.28 16.35 1.42
N PRO A 12 3.21 15.53 1.49
CA PRO A 12 3.25 14.17 0.99
C PRO A 12 3.66 14.12 -0.47
N THR A 13 4.62 13.25 -0.80
CA THR A 13 5.10 13.06 -2.16
C THR A 13 5.08 11.58 -2.56
N GLN A 14 4.71 11.33 -3.81
CA GLN A 14 4.75 10.02 -4.45
C GLN A 14 5.85 9.93 -5.51
N PHE A 15 6.48 11.06 -5.84
CA PHE A 15 7.50 11.17 -6.87
C PHE A 15 8.69 11.95 -6.33
N ALA A 16 9.88 11.39 -6.47
CA ALA A 16 11.09 12.06 -6.04
C ALA A 16 12.29 11.62 -6.90
N THR A 17 13.28 12.48 -6.99
CA THR A 17 14.52 12.18 -7.70
C THR A 17 15.48 11.42 -6.78
N ILE A 18 16.31 10.54 -7.35
CA ILE A 18 17.35 9.83 -6.60
C ILE A 18 18.24 10.83 -5.84
N GLY A 19 18.48 10.57 -4.56
CA GLY A 19 19.25 11.43 -3.66
C GLY A 19 18.47 12.60 -3.08
N GLN A 20 17.20 12.81 -3.46
CA GLN A 20 16.34 13.80 -2.82
C GLN A 20 16.11 13.43 -1.35
N GLN A 21 16.18 14.42 -0.46
CA GLN A 21 15.86 14.26 0.96
C GLN A 21 14.34 14.12 1.13
N VAL A 22 13.94 13.10 1.89
CA VAL A 22 12.54 12.85 2.24
C VAL A 22 12.41 12.46 3.70
N TYR A 23 11.20 12.57 4.25
CA TYR A 23 10.89 12.20 5.61
C TYR A 23 9.81 11.12 5.64
N HIS A 24 10.14 9.97 6.23
CA HIS A 24 9.17 8.90 6.45
C HIS A 24 8.42 9.17 7.75
N LYS A 25 7.08 9.27 7.68
CA LYS A 25 6.22 9.56 8.82
C LYS A 25 5.22 8.43 9.06
N TRP A 26 5.30 7.81 10.23
CA TRP A 26 4.29 6.90 10.75
C TRP A 26 3.40 7.67 11.72
N THR A 27 2.10 7.51 11.58
CA THR A 27 1.11 8.18 12.42
C THR A 27 -0.06 7.25 12.61
N CYS A 28 -0.52 7.14 13.86
CA CYS A 28 -1.72 6.44 14.25
C CYS A 28 -2.69 7.46 14.85
N ASP A 29 -3.96 7.37 14.48
CA ASP A 29 -5.01 8.20 15.06
C ASP A 29 -5.74 7.39 16.13
N SER A 30 -6.12 8.05 17.22
CA SER A 30 -6.87 7.47 18.33
C SER A 30 -7.92 8.47 18.79
N GLU A 31 -9.11 7.98 19.18
CA GLU A 31 -10.16 8.81 19.78
C GLU A 31 -9.78 9.26 21.20
N THR A 32 -9.00 8.43 21.91
CA THR A 32 -8.50 8.74 23.25
C THR A 32 -7.07 9.28 23.17
N VAL A 33 -6.82 10.33 23.93
CA VAL A 33 -5.49 10.92 24.09
C VAL A 33 -4.75 10.18 25.20
N ASP A 34 -3.44 10.02 25.07
CA ASP A 34 -2.54 9.52 26.12
C ASP A 34 -2.83 8.08 26.61
N THR A 35 -3.54 7.27 25.81
CA THR A 35 -3.89 5.88 26.17
C THR A 35 -3.03 4.85 25.47
N PHE A 36 -2.48 5.19 24.31
CA PHE A 36 -1.82 4.22 23.43
C PHE A 36 -0.43 4.68 23.02
N CYS A 37 0.45 3.71 22.92
CA CYS A 37 1.79 3.85 22.39
C CYS A 37 1.90 3.10 21.06
N ALA A 38 2.44 3.75 20.05
CA ALA A 38 2.76 3.14 18.77
C ALA A 38 4.27 2.94 18.64
N VAL A 39 4.69 1.74 18.27
CA VAL A 39 6.07 1.40 17.93
C VAL A 39 6.10 0.75 16.56
N VAL A 40 6.96 1.24 15.67
CA VAL A 40 7.18 0.59 14.38
C VAL A 40 8.03 -0.65 14.63
N HIS A 41 7.41 -1.82 14.48
CA HIS A 41 8.00 -3.11 14.81
C HIS A 41 8.96 -3.60 13.74
N SER A 42 8.54 -3.64 12.48
CA SER A 42 9.38 -4.16 11.38
C SER A 42 8.96 -3.55 10.04
N CYS A 43 9.90 -3.40 9.11
CA CYS A 43 9.63 -2.84 7.78
C CYS A 43 10.44 -3.57 6.70
N PHE A 44 9.82 -3.77 5.55
CA PHE A 44 10.50 -4.22 4.34
C PHE A 44 10.09 -3.38 3.14
N VAL A 45 10.96 -3.38 2.14
CA VAL A 45 10.73 -2.78 0.83
C VAL A 45 10.58 -3.88 -0.20
N ASP A 46 9.48 -3.83 -0.94
CA ASP A 46 9.19 -4.69 -2.08
C ASP A 46 9.46 -3.90 -3.37
N ASP A 47 10.20 -4.51 -4.29
CA ASP A 47 10.56 -3.91 -5.58
C ASP A 47 9.53 -4.22 -6.69
N GLY A 48 8.42 -4.87 -6.35
CA GLY A 48 7.37 -5.29 -7.27
C GLY A 48 7.64 -6.60 -7.99
N SER A 49 8.81 -7.22 -7.79
CA SER A 49 9.18 -8.52 -8.37
C SER A 49 9.04 -9.69 -7.39
N GLY A 50 8.59 -9.40 -6.16
CA GLY A 50 8.44 -10.38 -5.08
C GLY A 50 9.70 -10.56 -4.23
N ASP A 51 10.78 -9.85 -4.55
CA ASP A 51 11.94 -9.71 -3.70
C ASP A 51 11.66 -8.69 -2.59
N LYS A 52 11.97 -9.04 -1.35
CA LYS A 52 11.78 -8.19 -0.19
C LYS A 52 13.10 -7.90 0.48
N VAL A 53 13.34 -6.64 0.80
CA VAL A 53 14.53 -6.21 1.53
C VAL A 53 14.08 -5.66 2.87
N GLU A 54 14.51 -6.31 3.95
CA GLU A 54 14.21 -5.88 5.31
C GLU A 54 15.07 -4.66 5.66
N ILE A 55 14.42 -3.58 6.10
CA ILE A 55 15.06 -2.30 6.44
C ILE A 55 14.97 -1.98 7.93
N LEU A 56 13.95 -2.49 8.62
CA LEU A 56 13.88 -2.54 10.08
C LEU A 56 13.65 -4.00 10.50
N ASN A 57 14.42 -4.48 11.48
CA ASN A 57 14.26 -5.82 12.06
C ASN A 57 12.99 -5.91 12.93
N SER A 58 12.73 -7.06 13.57
CA SER A 58 11.57 -7.25 14.46
C SER A 58 11.58 -6.42 15.74
N ASP A 59 12.71 -5.82 16.10
CA ASP A 59 12.82 -5.00 17.32
C ASP A 59 12.57 -3.51 17.03
N GLY A 60 12.26 -3.15 15.77
CA GLY A 60 12.10 -1.77 15.32
C GLY A 60 13.40 -1.04 15.04
N CYS A 61 14.52 -1.77 14.96
CA CYS A 61 15.85 -1.20 14.72
C CYS A 61 16.22 -1.21 13.24
N ALA A 62 16.83 -0.12 12.79
CA ALA A 62 17.29 -0.01 11.43
C ALA A 62 18.47 -0.93 11.14
N LEU A 63 18.48 -1.47 9.92
CA LEU A 63 19.50 -2.40 9.46
C LEU A 63 20.55 -1.72 8.57
N ASP A 64 20.19 -0.63 7.88
CA ASP A 64 21.06 0.04 6.93
C ASP A 64 20.90 1.56 6.96
N LYS A 65 21.93 2.25 7.45
CA LYS A 65 21.95 3.72 7.57
C LYS A 65 21.77 4.48 6.27
N TYR A 66 22.06 3.87 5.12
CA TYR A 66 21.89 4.50 3.82
C TYR A 66 20.46 4.41 3.28
N LEU A 67 19.67 3.45 3.79
CA LEU A 67 18.28 3.28 3.41
C LEU A 67 17.34 3.98 4.40
N LEU A 68 17.59 3.79 5.70
CA LEU A 68 16.80 4.37 6.79
C LEU A 68 17.61 4.30 8.09
N ASN A 69 17.63 5.39 8.86
CA ASN A 69 18.22 5.37 10.20
C ASN A 69 17.22 4.88 11.27
N ASN A 70 17.69 4.72 12.50
CA ASN A 70 16.81 4.42 13.64
C ASN A 70 15.75 5.50 13.77
N LEU A 71 14.50 5.09 13.98
CA LEU A 71 13.36 6.01 13.98
C LEU A 71 13.34 6.88 15.23
N GLU A 72 12.95 8.13 15.04
CA GLU A 72 12.62 9.05 16.12
C GLU A 72 11.12 8.99 16.43
N TYR A 73 10.76 9.20 17.69
CA TYR A 73 9.37 9.16 18.15
C TYR A 73 8.97 10.50 18.79
N PRO A 74 8.60 11.51 17.99
CA PRO A 74 8.23 12.83 18.51
C PRO A 74 7.00 12.82 19.42
N THR A 75 6.10 11.85 19.25
CA THR A 75 4.90 11.67 20.10
C THR A 75 4.60 10.19 20.33
N ASP A 76 3.66 9.88 21.21
CA ASP A 76 3.24 8.51 21.55
C ASP A 76 2.72 7.72 20.35
N LEU A 77 2.09 8.41 19.39
CA LEU A 77 1.47 7.81 18.21
C LEU A 77 2.14 8.21 16.89
N MET A 78 3.32 8.84 16.95
CA MET A 78 4.08 9.23 15.77
C MET A 78 5.52 8.76 15.85
N ALA A 79 5.99 8.23 14.72
CA ALA A 79 7.40 7.98 14.47
C ALA A 79 7.79 8.66 13.16
N GLY A 80 9.06 9.01 13.01
CA GLY A 80 9.56 9.38 11.72
C GLY A 80 11.06 9.45 11.63
N GLN A 81 11.54 9.55 10.40
CA GLN A 81 12.96 9.55 10.11
C GLN A 81 13.25 10.18 8.75
N GLU A 82 14.32 10.98 8.70
CA GLU A 82 14.89 11.49 7.46
C GLU A 82 15.67 10.40 6.71
N ALA A 83 15.48 10.36 5.40
CA ALA A 83 16.15 9.43 4.48
C ALA A 83 16.41 10.10 3.13
N HIS A 84 17.19 9.43 2.29
CA HIS A 84 17.41 9.84 0.90
C HIS A 84 16.77 8.84 -0.04
N VAL A 85 16.17 9.35 -1.12
CA VAL A 85 15.51 8.51 -2.11
C VAL A 85 16.55 7.66 -2.85
N TYR A 86 16.31 6.36 -2.89
CA TYR A 86 17.13 5.38 -3.59
C TYR A 86 16.26 4.53 -4.51
N LYS A 87 16.89 3.77 -5.41
CA LYS A 87 16.20 2.78 -6.25
C LYS A 87 16.99 1.48 -6.36
N TYR A 88 16.29 0.40 -6.69
CA TYR A 88 16.94 -0.82 -7.16
C TYR A 88 17.15 -0.76 -8.67
N ALA A 89 18.14 -1.51 -9.19
CA ALA A 89 18.38 -1.59 -10.64
C ALA A 89 17.10 -2.03 -11.37
N ASP A 90 16.79 -1.36 -12.48
CA ASP A 90 15.61 -1.62 -13.32
C ASP A 90 14.24 -1.47 -12.64
N ARG A 91 14.20 -0.86 -11.43
CA ARG A 91 12.97 -0.60 -10.67
C ARG A 91 12.82 0.88 -10.43
N SER A 92 11.73 1.46 -10.92
CA SER A 92 11.40 2.86 -10.70
C SER A 92 10.48 3.07 -9.49
N GLN A 93 9.82 2.03 -8.97
CA GLN A 93 8.89 2.15 -7.84
C GLN A 93 9.30 1.25 -6.69
N LEU A 94 9.20 1.77 -5.47
CA LEU A 94 9.46 1.05 -4.22
C LEU A 94 8.19 1.03 -3.38
N PHE A 95 7.86 -0.14 -2.82
CA PHE A 95 6.71 -0.33 -1.94
C PHE A 95 7.18 -0.63 -0.52
N TYR A 96 6.98 0.32 0.39
CA TYR A 96 7.30 0.17 1.80
C TYR A 96 6.11 -0.48 2.53
N GLN A 97 6.40 -1.52 3.30
CA GLN A 97 5.40 -2.19 4.14
C GLN A 97 5.97 -2.35 5.54
N CYS A 98 5.25 -1.82 6.52
CA CYS A 98 5.66 -1.80 7.91
C CYS A 98 4.57 -2.35 8.81
N GLN A 99 5.00 -2.90 9.93
CA GLN A 99 4.15 -3.33 11.03
C GLN A 99 4.31 -2.36 12.19
N ILE A 100 3.19 -1.91 12.75
CA ILE A 100 3.14 -1.04 13.92
C ILE A 100 2.50 -1.84 15.05
N SER A 101 3.19 -1.96 16.18
CA SER A 101 2.65 -2.54 17.40
C SER A 101 2.03 -1.42 18.25
N ILE A 102 0.79 -1.64 18.70
CA ILE A 102 0.06 -0.72 19.58
C ILE A 102 -0.06 -1.31 20.98
N THR A 103 0.42 -0.59 21.98
CA THR A 103 0.29 -1.00 23.39
C THR A 103 -0.49 0.03 24.19
N ILE A 104 -1.09 -0.39 25.30
CA ILE A 104 -1.73 0.53 26.25
C ILE A 104 -0.61 1.17 27.07
N LYS A 105 -0.68 2.49 27.23
CA LYS A 105 0.25 3.27 28.04
C LYS A 105 -0.07 3.09 29.52
N GLU A 106 0.95 2.79 30.33
CA GLU A 106 0.76 2.74 31.78
C GLU A 106 0.65 4.17 32.35
N PRO A 107 -0.19 4.39 33.37
CA PRO A 107 -0.38 5.72 33.95
C PRO A 107 0.94 6.28 34.50
N ASN A 108 1.27 7.52 34.13
CA ASN A 108 2.52 8.22 34.50
C ASN A 108 3.81 7.56 33.97
N SER A 109 3.74 6.74 32.92
CA SER A 109 4.91 6.18 32.25
C SER A 109 5.08 6.80 30.86
N ASP A 110 6.31 6.79 30.34
CA ASP A 110 6.57 7.08 28.92
C ASP A 110 6.44 5.81 28.08
N CYS A 111 6.10 5.96 26.81
CA CYS A 111 6.04 4.84 25.89
C CYS A 111 7.43 4.19 25.73
N ALA A 112 7.51 2.86 25.91
CA ALA A 112 8.72 2.10 25.65
C ALA A 112 9.14 2.24 24.18
N ARG A 113 10.40 2.65 23.95
CA ARG A 113 10.96 2.83 22.60
C ARG A 113 12.08 1.83 22.32
N PRO A 114 12.25 1.39 21.05
CA PRO A 114 13.36 0.54 20.66
C PRO A 114 14.71 1.08 21.09
N GLN A 115 15.55 0.22 21.69
CA GLN A 115 16.92 0.56 22.08
C GLN A 115 17.86 0.02 21.01
N CYS A 116 18.17 0.86 20.02
CA CYS A 116 18.90 0.46 18.84
C CYS A 116 20.32 1.04 18.83
N SER A 117 21.31 0.22 18.49
CA SER A 117 22.63 0.71 18.13
C SER A 117 22.58 1.46 16.80
N GLU A 118 23.57 2.31 16.53
CA GLU A 118 23.68 2.97 15.23
C GLU A 118 23.77 1.92 14.11
N PRO A 119 22.92 1.99 13.07
CA PRO A 119 22.92 1.02 11.99
C PRO A 119 24.22 1.10 11.19
N GLN A 120 24.75 -0.07 10.82
CA GLN A 120 25.87 -0.13 9.87
C GLN A 120 25.35 0.15 8.45
N GLY A 121 26.24 0.45 7.52
CA GLY A 121 25.86 0.51 6.10
C GLY A 121 25.75 -0.90 5.52
N PHE A 122 24.81 -1.09 4.58
CA PHE A 122 24.63 -2.35 3.83
C PHE A 122 24.19 -3.56 4.68
N GLY A 123 23.54 -3.33 5.83
CA GLY A 123 23.02 -4.41 6.68
C GLY A 123 21.63 -4.93 6.30
N ALA A 124 20.99 -4.34 5.28
CA ALA A 124 19.66 -4.75 4.83
C ALA A 124 19.66 -6.16 4.23
N VAL A 125 18.74 -7.01 4.70
CA VAL A 125 18.72 -8.43 4.34
C VAL A 125 17.69 -8.69 3.25
N LYS A 126 18.13 -9.26 2.13
CA LYS A 126 17.22 -9.73 1.08
C LYS A 126 16.58 -11.05 1.51
N SER A 127 15.28 -11.01 1.75
CA SER A 127 14.47 -12.20 1.99
C SER A 127 13.71 -12.55 0.71
N ALA A 128 14.06 -13.69 0.09
CA ALA A 128 13.25 -14.23 -0.98
C ALA A 128 11.89 -14.68 -0.41
N ALA A 129 10.79 -14.23 -1.01
CA ALA A 129 9.48 -14.77 -0.66
C ALA A 129 9.50 -16.30 -0.81
N PRO A 130 8.96 -17.08 0.15
CA PRO A 130 8.94 -18.53 0.04
C PRO A 130 8.27 -18.94 -1.27
N LYS A 131 9.02 -19.58 -2.17
CA LYS A 131 8.49 -20.28 -3.36
C LYS A 131 7.74 -21.54 -2.92
N THR A 132 6.81 -21.44 -1.98
CA THR A 132 5.97 -22.58 -1.62
C THR A 132 5.02 -22.82 -2.78
N SER A 133 5.17 -23.99 -3.42
CA SER A 133 4.19 -24.51 -4.37
C SER A 133 2.78 -24.37 -3.78
N ALA A 134 1.85 -23.92 -4.60
CA ALA A 134 0.47 -23.59 -4.21
C ALA A 134 -0.29 -24.75 -3.51
N ALA A 135 0.28 -25.96 -3.45
CA ALA A 135 -0.29 -27.16 -2.84
C ALA A 135 -0.26 -27.18 -1.30
N LEU A 136 0.53 -26.33 -0.62
CA LEU A 136 0.62 -26.33 0.86
C LEU A 136 -0.04 -25.10 1.52
N ARG A 137 -1.03 -24.47 0.90
CA ARG A 137 -1.77 -23.33 1.50
C ARG A 137 -2.98 -23.73 2.34
N VAL A 138 -3.33 -25.02 2.41
CA VAL A 138 -4.55 -25.49 3.11
C VAL A 138 -4.28 -25.99 4.54
N LEU A 139 -3.03 -26.30 4.92
CA LEU A 139 -2.72 -26.93 6.23
C LEU A 139 -1.75 -26.14 7.13
N LYS A 140 -1.61 -24.83 6.95
CA LYS A 140 -0.86 -23.98 7.90
C LYS A 140 -1.71 -22.84 8.43
N LYS A 141 -2.88 -23.21 8.96
CA LYS A 141 -3.64 -22.38 9.88
C LYS A 141 -3.29 -22.86 11.30
N ARG A 142 -2.87 -21.91 12.16
CA ARG A 142 -2.56 -22.04 13.61
C ARG A 142 -1.09 -22.28 13.99
N ALA A 143 -0.21 -21.36 13.61
CA ALA A 143 0.94 -20.96 14.43
C ALA A 143 1.44 -19.55 14.05
N ALA A 144 0.57 -18.68 13.52
CA ALA A 144 0.87 -17.26 13.55
C ALA A 144 0.74 -16.86 15.01
N LYS A 145 1.86 -16.56 15.66
CA LYS A 145 1.89 -15.89 16.96
C LYS A 145 1.07 -14.61 16.75
N LEU A 146 -0.16 -14.62 17.24
CA LEU A 146 -1.07 -13.49 17.18
C LEU A 146 -0.53 -12.49 18.21
N ASP A 147 0.49 -11.71 17.85
CA ASP A 147 0.78 -10.49 18.61
C ASP A 147 -0.42 -9.56 18.33
N VAL A 148 -1.38 -9.59 19.26
CA VAL A 148 -2.80 -9.22 19.09
C VAL A 148 -3.02 -7.76 18.66
N ASN A 149 -1.98 -6.93 18.65
CA ASN A 149 -2.08 -5.49 18.41
C ASN A 149 -1.09 -4.99 17.34
N THR A 150 -0.90 -5.75 16.25
CA THR A 150 -0.03 -5.33 15.13
C THR A 150 -0.86 -4.86 13.93
N LEU A 151 -0.56 -3.65 13.44
CA LEU A 151 -1.21 -3.00 12.31
C LEU A 151 -0.25 -2.96 11.11
N ASP A 152 -0.68 -3.45 9.95
CA ASP A 152 0.08 -3.34 8.71
C ASP A 152 -0.19 -1.99 8.02
N VAL A 153 0.86 -1.23 7.74
CA VAL A 153 0.78 0.04 6.99
C VAL A 153 1.64 -0.03 5.72
N ARG A 154 1.19 0.62 4.66
CA ARG A 154 1.87 0.60 3.36
C ARG A 154 1.97 2.00 2.76
N THR A 155 3.03 2.24 2.01
CA THR A 155 3.19 3.43 1.15
C THR A 155 4.11 3.08 -0.02
N ASP A 156 4.11 3.90 -1.06
CA ASP A 156 4.94 3.71 -2.23
C ASP A 156 5.51 5.04 -2.74
N ILE A 157 6.65 4.96 -3.40
CA ILE A 157 7.30 6.10 -4.05
C ILE A 157 7.85 5.69 -5.41
N SER A 158 7.66 6.57 -6.39
CA SER A 158 8.22 6.46 -7.72
C SER A 158 9.45 7.35 -7.85
N THR A 159 10.58 6.73 -8.13
CA THR A 159 11.85 7.40 -8.38
C THR A 159 11.95 7.89 -9.81
N LEU A 160 12.32 9.16 -9.97
CA LEU A 160 12.62 9.78 -11.25
C LEU A 160 14.14 9.75 -11.48
N ASP A 161 14.54 9.28 -12.66
CA ASP A 161 15.94 9.31 -13.06
C ASP A 161 16.38 10.74 -13.36
N ILE A 162 17.62 11.06 -12.97
CA ILE A 162 18.28 12.31 -13.35
C ILE A 162 18.69 12.18 -14.82
N ILE A 163 17.71 12.26 -15.72
CA ILE A 163 17.97 12.60 -17.12
C ILE A 163 18.27 14.11 -17.09
N GLY A 164 19.33 14.57 -17.74
CA GLY A 164 19.92 15.92 -17.60
C GLY A 164 19.06 17.14 -17.96
N GLU A 165 17.75 17.10 -17.76
CA GLU A 165 16.81 18.22 -17.86
C GLU A 165 16.28 18.59 -16.46
N PRO A 166 16.07 19.89 -16.18
CA PRO A 166 15.67 20.37 -14.86
C PRO A 166 14.34 19.73 -14.44
N ALA A 167 14.37 19.14 -13.24
CA ALA A 167 13.27 18.44 -12.61
C ALA A 167 12.05 19.35 -12.40
N SER A 168 11.20 19.48 -13.41
CA SER A 168 9.82 19.90 -13.24
C SER A 168 8.94 18.67 -13.32
N LEU A 169 8.25 18.34 -12.22
CA LEU A 169 7.14 17.38 -12.21
C LEU A 169 6.22 17.67 -13.41
N PRO A 170 5.91 16.67 -14.27
CA PRO A 170 4.95 16.84 -15.35
C PRO A 170 3.64 17.43 -14.80
N PRO A 171 3.01 18.41 -15.47
CA PRO A 171 1.78 19.05 -14.99
C PRO A 171 0.65 18.06 -14.63
N SER A 172 0.66 16.88 -15.25
CA SER A 172 -0.28 15.78 -15.00
C SER A 172 -0.10 15.08 -13.65
N LEU A 173 1.07 15.15 -13.01
CA LEU A 173 1.33 14.54 -11.69
C LEU A 173 1.10 15.50 -10.52
N ARG A 174 0.99 16.82 -10.79
CA ARG A 174 0.72 17.85 -9.78
C ARG A 174 -0.68 17.77 -9.16
N HIS A 175 -1.65 17.20 -9.86
CA HIS A 175 -3.06 17.26 -9.45
C HIS A 175 -3.58 16.09 -8.61
N ARG A 176 -2.79 15.06 -8.33
CA ARG A 176 -3.26 13.93 -7.50
C ARG A 176 -3.09 14.14 -5.99
N SER A 177 -2.40 15.21 -5.58
CA SER A 177 -2.04 15.47 -4.18
C SER A 177 -3.04 16.37 -3.41
N ALA A 178 -4.04 16.97 -4.06
CA ALA A 178 -4.84 18.03 -3.41
C ALA A 178 -6.26 17.64 -2.94
N ASN A 179 -6.78 16.44 -3.20
CA ASN A 179 -8.18 16.10 -2.87
C ASN A 179 -8.36 14.67 -2.33
N ALA A 180 -7.61 14.28 -1.30
CA ALA A 180 -7.90 13.07 -0.52
C ALA A 180 -8.91 13.34 0.62
N ALA A 181 -9.76 14.36 0.47
CA ALA A 181 -10.77 14.77 1.46
C ALA A 181 -12.20 14.64 0.94
N TYR A 182 -12.49 13.78 -0.05
CA TYR A 182 -13.87 13.38 -0.35
C TYR A 182 -13.90 11.92 -0.79
N ILE A 183 -14.72 11.15 -0.09
CA ILE A 183 -15.05 9.75 -0.32
C ILE A 183 -15.38 9.52 -1.80
N LEU A 184 -14.55 8.74 -2.50
CA LEU A 184 -14.95 8.05 -3.73
C LEU A 184 -14.15 6.72 -3.84
N PRO A 185 -14.80 5.56 -4.02
CA PRO A 185 -14.07 4.33 -4.28
C PRO A 185 -13.68 4.32 -5.76
N VAL A 186 -12.45 4.73 -6.07
CA VAL A 186 -11.91 4.60 -7.42
C VAL A 186 -11.05 3.35 -7.48
N ILE A 187 -11.63 2.29 -8.02
CA ILE A 187 -10.93 1.11 -8.52
C ILE A 187 -10.04 1.59 -9.68
N ALA A 188 -8.73 1.64 -9.48
CA ALA A 188 -7.76 1.88 -10.54
C ALA A 188 -6.85 0.67 -10.68
N GLY A 189 -7.32 -0.33 -11.42
CA GLY A 189 -6.49 -1.34 -12.06
C GLY A 189 -6.25 -0.92 -13.50
N SER A 190 -5.05 -0.45 -13.81
CA SER A 190 -4.59 -0.24 -15.19
C SER A 190 -3.97 -1.53 -15.71
N SER A 191 -4.74 -2.29 -16.49
CA SER A 191 -4.21 -3.28 -17.43
C SER A 191 -4.81 -3.04 -18.82
N SER A 192 -3.89 -2.83 -19.75
CA SER A 192 -4.04 -2.87 -21.20
C SER A 192 -5.15 -3.79 -21.72
N HIS A 193 -5.91 -3.31 -22.72
CA HIS A 193 -6.79 -4.10 -23.60
C HIS A 193 -7.87 -4.96 -22.92
N SER A 194 -8.83 -4.33 -22.25
CA SER A 194 -10.26 -4.67 -22.27
C SER A 194 -10.98 -3.81 -21.23
N ALA A 195 -11.98 -3.03 -21.63
CA ALA A 195 -12.86 -2.35 -20.69
C ALA A 195 -13.77 -3.40 -20.01
N GLY A 196 -13.22 -4.15 -19.07
CA GLY A 196 -13.97 -5.11 -18.25
C GLY A 196 -14.77 -4.37 -17.18
N LEU A 197 -16.09 -4.38 -17.27
CA LEU A 197 -16.96 -3.90 -16.20
C LEU A 197 -16.86 -4.86 -15.00
N CYS A 198 -16.42 -4.36 -13.84
CA CYS A 198 -16.46 -5.12 -12.59
C CYS A 198 -17.89 -5.10 -12.03
N MET A 199 -18.57 -6.25 -12.03
CA MET A 199 -19.87 -6.42 -11.38
C MET A 199 -19.80 -7.54 -10.34
N SER A 200 -20.58 -7.42 -9.27
CA SER A 200 -20.76 -8.52 -8.32
C SER A 200 -21.35 -9.75 -9.03
N THR A 201 -21.09 -10.93 -8.47
CA THR A 201 -21.66 -12.19 -8.98
C THR A 201 -23.18 -12.15 -9.03
N SER A 202 -23.83 -11.46 -8.08
CA SER A 202 -25.26 -11.21 -8.08
C SER A 202 -25.70 -10.27 -9.21
N GLY A 203 -24.96 -9.20 -9.47
CA GLY A 203 -25.26 -8.27 -10.56
C GLY A 203 -25.20 -8.95 -11.92
N PHE A 204 -24.18 -9.76 -12.16
CA PHE A 204 -24.00 -10.45 -13.45
C PHE A 204 -25.16 -11.43 -13.72
N ALA A 205 -25.59 -12.17 -12.70
CA ALA A 205 -26.73 -13.08 -12.82
C ALA A 205 -28.03 -12.33 -13.20
N MET A 206 -28.32 -11.20 -12.56
CA MET A 206 -29.52 -10.42 -12.84
C MET A 206 -29.54 -9.85 -14.26
N ILE A 207 -28.42 -9.31 -14.74
CA ILE A 207 -28.32 -8.76 -16.09
C ILE A 207 -28.45 -9.87 -17.14
N SER A 208 -27.77 -11.01 -16.93
CA SER A 208 -27.88 -12.15 -17.86
C SER A 208 -29.33 -12.65 -17.97
N ALA A 209 -30.05 -12.78 -16.86
CA ALA A 209 -31.44 -13.22 -16.84
C ALA A 209 -32.38 -12.26 -17.58
N LEU A 210 -32.20 -10.94 -17.40
CA LEU A 210 -32.97 -9.92 -18.12
C LEU A 210 -32.75 -9.98 -19.63
N ILE A 211 -31.49 -10.13 -20.06
CA ILE A 211 -31.17 -10.24 -21.49
C ILE A 211 -31.83 -11.50 -22.08
N PHE A 212 -31.71 -12.64 -21.42
CA PHE A 212 -32.36 -13.88 -21.87
C PHE A 212 -33.88 -13.75 -21.95
N ALA A 213 -34.53 -13.11 -20.97
CA ALA A 213 -35.97 -12.87 -20.97
C ALA A 213 -36.42 -12.01 -22.15
N LEU A 214 -35.68 -10.93 -22.46
CA LEU A 214 -35.99 -10.05 -23.59
C LEU A 214 -35.83 -10.77 -24.93
N PHE A 215 -34.77 -11.57 -25.09
CA PHE A 215 -34.58 -12.37 -26.30
C PHE A 215 -35.71 -13.41 -26.46
N ALA A 216 -36.11 -14.09 -25.38
CA ALA A 216 -37.21 -15.04 -25.42
C ALA A 216 -38.55 -14.36 -25.76
N ALA A 217 -38.82 -13.18 -25.22
CA ALA A 217 -40.01 -12.41 -25.57
C ALA A 217 -40.02 -12.00 -27.06
N ALA A 218 -38.88 -11.52 -27.57
CA ALA A 218 -38.74 -11.14 -28.97
C ALA A 218 -38.94 -12.34 -29.91
N THR A 219 -38.38 -13.51 -29.60
CA THR A 219 -38.58 -14.71 -30.42
C THR A 219 -40.03 -15.19 -30.41
N ILE A 220 -40.72 -15.13 -29.27
CA ILE A 220 -42.15 -15.45 -29.18
C ILE A 220 -42.98 -14.49 -30.04
N ILE A 221 -42.68 -13.20 -30.01
CA ILE A 221 -43.36 -12.18 -30.82
C ILE A 221 -43.15 -12.44 -32.32
N VAL A 222 -41.91 -12.70 -32.75
CA VAL A 222 -41.59 -13.01 -34.14
C VAL A 222 -42.28 -14.30 -34.59
N ILE A 223 -42.27 -15.34 -33.78
CA ILE A 223 -43.00 -16.58 -34.07
C ILE A 223 -44.51 -16.32 -34.13
N GLY A 224 -45.05 -15.45 -33.27
CA GLY A 224 -46.44 -15.02 -33.30
C GLY A 224 -46.81 -14.31 -34.60
N PHE A 225 -45.95 -13.41 -35.10
CA PHE A 225 -46.15 -12.75 -36.39
C PHE A 225 -46.00 -13.71 -37.59
N LEU A 226 -45.03 -14.62 -37.55
CA LEU A 226 -44.85 -15.65 -38.59
C LEU A 226 -45.98 -16.69 -38.60
N ARG A 227 -46.62 -16.92 -37.44
CA ARG A 227 -47.77 -17.82 -37.29
C ARG A 227 -49.11 -17.14 -37.47
N SER A 228 -49.19 -15.82 -37.58
CA SER A 228 -50.43 -15.14 -37.92
C SER A 228 -50.73 -15.39 -39.40
N PRO A 229 -51.67 -16.29 -39.75
CA PRO A 229 -52.08 -16.42 -41.13
C PRO A 229 -52.82 -15.14 -41.49
N SER A 230 -52.54 -14.61 -42.67
CA SER A 230 -53.41 -13.67 -43.37
C SER A 230 -54.86 -14.18 -43.29
N LYS A 231 -55.67 -13.64 -42.38
CA LYS A 231 -57.13 -13.74 -42.48
C LYS A 231 -57.55 -12.79 -43.60
N ALA A 232 -57.52 -13.31 -44.82
CA ALA A 232 -58.41 -12.89 -45.90
C ALA A 232 -59.77 -13.57 -45.66
#